data_AF-A0A0K8QBG1-F1
#
_entry.id   AF-A0A0K8QBG1-F1
#
_cell.length_a   1.000
_cell.length_b   1.000
_cell.length_c   1.000
_cell.angle_alpha   90.00
_cell.angle_beta   90.00
_cell.angle_gamma   90.00
#
_symmetry.space_group_name_H-M   'P 1'
#
loop_
_entity.id
_entity.type
_entity.pdbx_description
1 polymer ?
#
loop_
_entity_poly.entity_id
_entity_poly.type
_entity_poly.pdbx_seq_one_letter_code
_entity_poly.pdbx_strand_id
1 'polypeptide(L)' 'MGNQIDTQVGSLATVTFGAAFEASSRRAGELSNYLDMTDDLLAEPLEINDGAIRVREIAGVGAVIDADKLQKYRQD' A
#
# COMPACT_ATOMS: atom_id res chain seq x y z
N MET A 1 -0.67 -4.65 -12.37
CA MET A 1 0.45 -4.20 -11.51
C MET A 1 1.08 -5.44 -10.88
N GLY A 2 2.40 -5.60 -10.90
CA GLY A 2 3.08 -6.69 -10.18
C GLY A 2 3.48 -6.30 -8.77
N ASN A 3 4.00 -7.24 -7.97
CA ASN A 3 4.42 -7.02 -6.58
C ASN A 3 5.90 -7.39 -6.34
N GLN A 4 6.62 -6.64 -5.51
CA GLN A 4 8.01 -6.93 -5.10
C GLN A 4 8.13 -7.47 -3.67
N ILE A 5 7.09 -8.14 -3.16
CA ILE A 5 6.90 -8.38 -1.72
C ILE A 5 6.86 -7.04 -0.99
N ASP A 6 6.10 -6.11 -1.56
CA ASP A 6 5.95 -4.76 -1.04
C ASP A 6 5.26 -4.79 0.32
N THR A 7 5.72 -3.94 1.24
CA THR A 7 4.93 -3.53 2.41
C THR A 7 3.73 -2.68 1.96
N GLN A 8 2.91 -2.22 2.89
CA GLN A 8 1.76 -1.37 2.57
C GLN A 8 2.19 -0.01 1.99
N VAL A 9 3.36 0.52 2.35
CA VAL A 9 3.89 1.77 1.77
C VAL A 9 4.14 1.62 0.27
N GLY A 10 4.81 0.54 -0.16
CA GLY A 10 5.02 0.24 -1.58
C GLY A 10 3.70 -0.05 -2.30
N SER A 11 2.82 -0.82 -1.66
CA SER A 11 1.49 -1.14 -2.20
C SER A 11 0.63 0.10 -2.43
N LEU A 12 0.71 1.12 -1.57
CA LEU A 12 0.00 2.39 -1.73
C LEU A 12 0.49 3.17 -2.96
N ALA A 13 1.80 3.18 -3.23
CA ALA A 13 2.34 3.76 -4.45
C ALA A 13 1.85 3.00 -5.70
N THR A 14 1.83 1.67 -5.63
CA THR A 14 1.30 0.79 -6.70
C THR A 14 -0.18 1.04 -6.97
N VAL A 15 -1.01 1.21 -5.93
CA VAL A 15 -2.44 1.57 -6.07
C VAL A 15 -2.60 2.95 -6.71
N THR A 16 -1.83 3.93 -6.24
CA THR A 16 -1.89 5.32 -6.74
C THR A 16 -1.58 5.37 -8.24
N PHE A 17 -0.50 4.72 -8.67
CA PHE A 17 -0.16 4.64 -10.10
C PHE A 17 -1.17 3.77 -10.88
N GLY A 18 -1.52 2.60 -10.33
CA GLY A 18 -2.41 1.64 -10.97
C GLY A 18 -3.78 2.23 -11.30
N ALA A 19 -4.32 3.06 -10.40
CA ALA A 19 -5.60 3.74 -10.55
C ALA A 19 -5.56 4.92 -11.54
N ALA A 20 -4.38 5.47 -11.84
CA ALA A 20 -4.25 6.67 -12.67
C ALA A 20 -4.47 6.40 -14.18
N PHE A 21 -4.30 5.16 -14.65
CA PHE A 21 -4.43 4.81 -16.06
C PHE A 21 -5.31 3.58 -16.28
N GLU A 22 -6.16 3.61 -17.31
CA GLU A 22 -7.00 2.47 -17.70
C GLU A 22 -6.15 1.21 -17.98
N ALA A 23 -5.03 1.38 -18.69
CA ALA A 23 -4.18 0.26 -19.08
C ALA A 23 -3.58 -0.48 -17.88
N SER A 24 -3.35 0.21 -16.76
CA SER A 24 -2.86 -0.38 -15.52
C SER A 24 -3.97 -0.86 -14.58
N SER A 25 -5.18 -0.31 -14.67
CA SER A 25 -6.32 -0.66 -13.80
C SER A 25 -7.24 -1.76 -14.38
N ARG A 26 -7.19 -2.01 -15.70
CA ARG A 26 -8.05 -3.02 -16.36
C ARG A 26 -7.82 -4.46 -15.89
N ARG A 27 -6.66 -4.77 -15.31
CA ARG A 27 -6.36 -6.10 -14.73
C ARG A 27 -6.09 -5.94 -13.24
N ALA A 28 -6.37 -7.00 -12.49
CA ALA A 28 -6.02 -7.07 -11.07
C ALA A 28 -4.53 -6.76 -10.85
N GLY A 29 -4.26 -6.03 -9.77
CA GLY A 29 -2.90 -5.83 -9.27
C GLY A 29 -2.55 -6.85 -8.21
N GLU A 30 -1.29 -7.27 -8.16
CA GLU A 30 -0.75 -8.05 -7.05
C GLU A 30 -0.52 -7.09 -5.86
N LEU A 31 -1.53 -6.98 -4.98
CA LEU A 31 -1.62 -5.93 -3.95
C LEU A 31 -2.02 -6.51 -2.59
N SER A 32 -1.60 -7.74 -2.29
CA SER A 32 -1.99 -8.43 -1.04
C SER A 32 -0.85 -9.17 -0.35
N ASN A 33 0.36 -9.21 -0.91
CA ASN A 33 1.50 -9.91 -0.29
C ASN A 33 1.86 -9.34 1.09
N TYR A 34 1.61 -8.05 1.34
CA TYR A 34 1.81 -7.45 2.67
C TYR A 34 0.91 -8.06 3.75
N LEU A 35 -0.17 -8.76 3.41
CA LEU A 35 -1.05 -9.40 4.40
C LEU A 35 -0.33 -10.50 5.20
N ASP A 36 0.75 -11.05 4.65
CA ASP A 36 1.59 -12.04 5.35
C ASP A 36 2.57 -11.39 6.35
N MET A 37 2.70 -10.06 6.35
CA MET A 37 3.53 -9.33 7.32
C MET A 37 2.80 -9.17 8.65
N THR A 38 3.51 -9.35 9.76
CA THR A 38 2.92 -9.27 11.10
C THR A 38 2.57 -7.85 11.54
N ASP A 39 3.21 -6.84 10.95
CA ASP A 39 2.97 -5.42 11.18
C ASP A 39 3.50 -4.58 10.01
N ASP A 40 3.14 -3.30 9.96
CA ASP A 40 3.55 -2.35 8.93
C ASP A 40 3.76 -0.94 9.51
N LEU A 41 4.51 -0.08 8.82
CA LEU A 41 4.81 1.28 9.23
C LEU A 41 3.67 2.28 9.00
N LEU A 42 2.65 1.95 8.19
CA LEU A 42 1.52 2.84 8.02
C LEU A 42 0.71 3.02 9.33
N ALA A 43 0.39 4.27 9.65
CA ALA A 43 -0.48 4.63 10.77
C ALA A 43 -1.93 4.19 10.53
N GLU A 44 -2.38 4.29 9.28
CA GLU A 44 -3.67 3.75 8.83
C GLU A 44 -3.38 2.64 7.82
N PRO A 45 -3.73 1.38 8.11
CA PRO A 45 -3.55 0.28 7.17
C PRO A 45 -4.35 0.46 5.86
N LEU A 46 -3.93 -0.23 4.81
CA LEU A 46 -4.73 -0.41 3.60
C LEU A 46 -5.89 -1.36 3.87
N GLU A 47 -7.03 -1.06 3.25
CA GLU A 47 -8.20 -1.93 3.28
C GLU A 47 -8.42 -2.57 1.91
N ILE A 48 -8.63 -3.89 1.91
CA ILE A 48 -9.12 -4.65 0.76
C ILE A 48 -10.58 -4.99 1.04
N ASN A 49 -11.49 -4.36 0.30
CA ASN A 49 -12.93 -4.58 0.40
C ASN A 49 -13.42 -5.16 -0.94
N ASP A 50 -14.13 -6.29 -0.89
CA ASP A 50 -14.64 -7.00 -2.09
C ASP A 50 -13.56 -7.28 -3.15
N GLY A 51 -12.34 -7.61 -2.71
CA GLY A 51 -11.21 -7.89 -3.59
C GLY A 51 -10.62 -6.66 -4.27
N ALA A 52 -10.95 -5.45 -3.81
CA ALA A 52 -10.45 -4.19 -4.36
C ALA A 52 -9.86 -3.28 -3.28
N ILE A 53 -8.86 -2.50 -3.67
CA ILE A 53 -8.31 -1.39 -2.88
C ILE A 53 -8.69 -0.08 -3.57
N ARG A 54 -9.19 0.90 -2.81
CA ARG A 54 -9.42 2.24 -3.33
C ARG A 54 -8.21 3.12 -3.11
N VAL A 55 -7.91 3.98 -4.09
CA VAL A 55 -6.91 5.03 -3.93
C VAL A 55 -7.35 6.00 -2.84
N ARG A 56 -6.40 6.54 -2.07
CA ARG A 56 -6.69 7.57 -1.07
C ARG A 56 -6.85 8.92 -1.77
N GLU A 57 -7.92 9.64 -1.45
CA GLU A 57 -8.22 10.96 -2.04
C GLU A 57 -7.58 12.10 -1.23
N ILE A 58 -6.26 12.05 -1.04
CA ILE A 58 -5.47 13.06 -0.34
C ILE A 58 -4.19 13.40 -1.11
N ALA A 59 -3.51 14.49 -0.73
CA ALA A 59 -2.29 14.91 -1.40
C ALA A 59 -1.16 13.86 -1.28
N GLY A 60 -0.38 13.71 -2.36
CA GLY A 60 0.64 12.67 -2.46
C GLY A 60 0.03 11.28 -2.63
N VAL A 61 0.73 10.25 -2.15
CA VAL A 61 0.19 8.87 -2.12
C VAL A 61 -0.70 8.61 -0.90
N GLY A 62 -0.70 9.52 0.08
CA GLY A 62 -1.45 9.38 1.33
C GLY A 62 -0.82 8.46 2.37
N ALA A 63 0.49 8.25 2.30
CA ALA A 63 1.24 7.50 3.32
C ALA A 63 1.44 8.38 4.56
N VAL A 64 0.95 7.91 5.70
CA VAL A 64 1.25 8.48 7.02
C VAL A 64 2.01 7.42 7.81
N ILE A 65 3.22 7.74 8.24
CA ILE A 65 4.08 6.81 8.98
C ILE A 65 3.78 6.91 10.48
N ASP A 66 3.57 5.77 11.11
CA ASP A 66 3.49 5.63 12.55
C ASP A 66 4.89 5.76 13.15
N ALA A 67 5.11 6.81 13.94
CA ALA A 67 6.41 7.13 14.52
C ALA A 67 6.88 6.08 15.55
N ASP A 68 5.95 5.49 16.32
CA ASP A 68 6.28 4.49 17.33
C ASP A 68 6.68 3.18 16.66
N LYS A 69 5.97 2.79 15.60
CA LYS A 69 6.35 1.62 14.80
C LYS A 69 7.67 1.84 14.07
N LEU A 70 7.90 3.02 13.49
CA LEU A 70 9.19 3.34 12.89
C LEU A 70 10.32 3.23 13.92
N GLN A 71 10.12 3.77 15.12
CA GLN A 71 11.11 3.68 16.20
C GLN A 71 11.36 2.24 16.65
N LYS A 72 10.33 1.37 16.61
CA LYS A 72 10.44 -0.06 16.95
C LYS A 72 11.18 -0.88 15.89
N TYR A 73 10.95 -0.61 14.60
CA TYR A 73 11.40 -1.48 13.51
C TYR A 73 12.64 -0.98 12.75
N ARG A 74 13.08 0.26 12.96
CA ARG A 74 14.33 0.77 12.38
C ARG A 74 15.55 -0.05 12.82
N GLN A 75 16.55 -0.15 11.94
CA GLN A 75 17.78 -0.93 12.16
C GLN A 75 19.06 -0.11 11.94
N ASP A 76 18.93 1.21 11.86
CA ASP A 76 20.04 2.14 11.73
C ASP A 76 20.74 2.43 13.07
#